data_AF-A0A8C2FCA1-F1
#
_entry.id   AF-A0A8C2FCA1-F1
#
_cell.length_a   1.000
_cell.length_b   1.000
_cell.length_c   1.000
_cell.angle_alpha   90.00
_cell.angle_beta   90.00
_cell.angle_gamma   90.00
#
_symmetry.space_group_name_H-M   'P 1'
#
loop_
_entity.id
_entity.type
_entity.pdbx_description
1 polymer ?
#
loop_
_entity_poly.entity_id
_entity_poly.type
_entity_poly.pdbx_seq_one_letter_code
_entity_poly.pdbx_strand_id
1 'polypeptide(L)'
;MFNLHFLCVIVLLVSSASRADEDALAAAADDDEGLLANPVSDFVPPAEFGTVRSACKPVPNTMSLCFGIGYGEMRLPNLLGHDSAREAQQQSAAWMPLLGKHCHPDTRRFLCSLFAPVCLPGVTAPVRPCRGLCEAVRDACLPVMSAFGFPWPEMFNCSRFPDGSELCVPGEREPNRGEATDATKGSAVCEACSPDSGGEQEIQQNFCKSQFGETVDVYCFILSAMSSNN
;
A
#
# COMPACT_ATOMS: atom_id res chain seq x y z
N MET A 1 19.36 0.77 -0.91
CA MET A 1 19.62 1.78 -1.97
C MET A 1 18.78 1.43 -3.19
N PHE A 2 17.53 1.91 -3.24
CA PHE A 2 16.78 1.89 -4.49
C PHE A 2 17.34 3.01 -5.34
N ASN A 3 18.11 2.63 -6.35
CA ASN A 3 18.84 3.54 -7.22
C ASN A 3 17.85 4.51 -7.89
N LEU A 4 18.20 5.80 -7.95
CA LEU A 4 17.42 6.85 -8.63
C LEU A 4 17.11 6.48 -10.09
N HIS A 5 17.93 5.60 -10.66
CA HIS A 5 17.71 4.97 -11.96
C HIS A 5 16.41 4.15 -12.05
N PHE A 6 16.01 3.45 -10.98
CA PHE A 6 14.80 2.61 -10.97
C PHE A 6 13.51 3.45 -10.98
N LEU A 7 13.51 4.59 -10.29
CA LEU A 7 12.39 5.54 -10.32
C LEU A 7 12.24 6.20 -11.70
N CYS A 8 13.36 6.52 -12.35
CA CYS A 8 13.36 7.13 -13.68
C CYS A 8 12.81 6.18 -14.77
N VAL A 9 13.17 4.88 -14.70
CA VAL A 9 12.64 3.86 -15.61
C VAL A 9 11.12 3.69 -15.44
N ILE A 10 10.60 3.74 -14.21
CA ILE A 10 9.16 3.63 -13.94
C ILE A 10 8.40 4.84 -14.53
N VAL A 11 8.90 6.07 -14.33
CA VAL A 11 8.27 7.29 -14.88
C VAL A 11 8.28 7.30 -16.41
N LEU A 12 9.37 6.83 -17.04
CA LEU A 12 9.48 6.75 -18.50
C LEU A 12 8.57 5.67 -19.10
N LEU A 13 8.38 4.53 -18.41
CA LEU A 13 7.48 3.47 -18.85
C LEU A 13 5.99 3.86 -18.71
N VAL A 14 5.64 4.66 -17.70
CA VAL A 14 4.27 5.20 -17.56
C VAL A 14 3.99 6.28 -18.60
N SER A 15 5.00 7.07 -18.98
CA SER A 15 4.86 8.13 -19.99
C SER A 15 4.76 7.59 -21.43
N SER A 16 5.34 6.42 -21.72
CA SER A 16 5.24 5.78 -23.04
C SER A 16 3.94 4.97 -23.22
N ALA A 17 3.35 4.47 -22.14
CA ALA A 17 2.07 3.76 -22.19
C ALA A 17 0.86 4.66 -22.50
N SER A 18 0.93 5.95 -22.16
CA SER A 18 -0.18 6.90 -22.37
C SER A 18 -0.32 7.44 -23.79
N ARG A 19 0.57 7.06 -24.73
CA ARG A 19 0.63 7.61 -26.11
C ARG A 19 0.07 6.68 -27.19
N ALA A 20 -0.60 5.58 -26.83
CA ALA A 20 -0.97 4.53 -27.79
C ALA A 20 -2.49 4.36 -28.04
N ASP A 21 -3.37 5.24 -27.55
CA ASP A 21 -4.83 5.00 -27.57
C ASP A 21 -5.68 6.13 -28.23
N GLU A 22 -5.13 6.93 -29.14
CA GLU A 22 -5.90 7.92 -29.93
C GLU A 22 -5.63 7.81 -31.44
N ASP A 23 -5.86 6.65 -32.06
CA ASP A 23 -6.07 6.55 -33.51
C ASP A 23 -6.74 5.21 -33.88
N ALA A 24 -8.08 5.17 -33.89
CA ALA A 24 -8.88 4.32 -34.81
C ALA A 24 -10.39 4.55 -34.60
N LEU A 25 -10.98 5.44 -35.41
CA LEU A 25 -12.42 5.49 -35.67
C LEU A 25 -12.68 5.27 -37.18
N ALA A 26 -13.77 4.54 -37.46
CA ALA A 26 -14.60 4.51 -38.67
C ALA A 26 -14.34 3.45 -39.76
N ALA A 27 -15.29 2.50 -39.87
CA ALA A 27 -15.98 1.95 -41.06
C ALA A 27 -16.64 0.59 -40.63
N ALA A 28 -17.87 0.21 -40.95
CA ALA A 28 -18.69 0.43 -42.14
C ALA A 28 -20.21 0.24 -41.86
N ALA A 29 -21.01 0.82 -42.76
CA ALA A 29 -22.45 0.69 -43.01
C ALA A 29 -22.78 -0.74 -43.55
N ASP A 30 -23.89 -1.38 -43.14
CA ASP A 30 -25.26 -1.37 -43.74
C ASP A 30 -25.41 -2.41 -44.87
N ASP A 31 -26.18 -3.49 -44.61
CA ASP A 31 -26.77 -4.37 -45.63
C ASP A 31 -28.11 -4.93 -45.10
N ASP A 32 -29.18 -4.56 -45.80
CA ASP A 32 -30.59 -4.95 -45.68
C ASP A 32 -30.85 -6.26 -46.45
N GLU A 33 -31.54 -7.23 -45.82
CA GLU A 33 -32.47 -8.10 -46.55
C GLU A 33 -33.47 -8.75 -45.59
N GLY A 34 -34.74 -8.36 -45.71
CA GLY A 34 -35.86 -8.98 -45.03
C GLY A 34 -36.44 -10.18 -45.79
N LEU A 35 -36.83 -11.24 -45.06
CA LEU A 35 -37.81 -12.20 -45.55
C LEU A 35 -38.72 -12.74 -44.42
N LEU A 36 -39.95 -13.04 -44.82
CA LEU A 36 -41.18 -13.01 -44.02
C LEU A 36 -41.50 -14.28 -43.20
N ALA A 37 -42.07 -14.03 -42.01
CA ALA A 37 -43.10 -14.74 -41.22
C ALA A 37 -43.25 -16.28 -41.25
N ASN A 38 -43.27 -16.90 -40.06
CA ASN A 38 -44.48 -17.44 -39.41
C ASN A 38 -44.24 -17.80 -37.92
N PRO A 39 -45.26 -17.76 -37.04
CA PRO A 39 -45.11 -17.82 -35.60
C PRO A 39 -45.40 -19.21 -35.01
N VAL A 40 -44.49 -19.75 -34.20
CA VAL A 40 -44.81 -20.78 -33.20
C VAL A 40 -44.04 -20.43 -31.93
N SER A 41 -44.81 -20.25 -30.86
CA SER A 41 -44.37 -20.06 -29.49
C SER A 41 -43.41 -21.19 -29.08
N ASP A 42 -42.21 -20.83 -28.68
CA ASP A 42 -41.41 -21.44 -27.60
C ASP A 42 -39.94 -21.00 -27.77
N PHE A 43 -39.64 -19.80 -27.28
CA PHE A 43 -38.25 -19.38 -27.08
C PHE A 43 -38.07 -18.98 -25.62
N VAL A 44 -37.51 -19.95 -24.89
CA VAL A 44 -36.80 -19.78 -23.62
C VAL A 44 -36.03 -18.45 -23.67
N PRO A 45 -36.19 -17.53 -22.70
CA PRO A 45 -35.37 -16.33 -22.67
C PRO A 45 -33.91 -16.78 -22.60
N PRO A 46 -33.01 -16.25 -23.45
CA PRO A 46 -31.59 -16.43 -23.22
C PRO A 46 -31.36 -15.89 -21.83
N ALA A 47 -30.97 -16.76 -20.91
CA ALA A 47 -30.34 -16.31 -19.70
C ALA A 47 -29.18 -15.43 -20.18
N GLU A 48 -29.30 -14.13 -19.93
CA GLU A 48 -28.19 -13.19 -19.86
C GLU A 48 -27.26 -13.69 -18.75
N PHE A 49 -26.61 -14.83 -18.97
CA PHE A 49 -25.34 -15.19 -18.37
C PHE A 49 -24.31 -14.30 -19.06
N GLY A 50 -24.41 -12.99 -18.80
CA GLY A 50 -23.20 -12.25 -18.54
C GLY A 50 -22.48 -13.05 -17.46
N THR A 51 -21.49 -13.84 -17.87
CA THR A 51 -20.57 -14.46 -16.93
C THR A 51 -19.96 -13.29 -16.21
N VAL A 52 -20.49 -12.97 -15.03
CA VAL A 52 -19.92 -11.98 -14.13
C VAL A 52 -18.53 -12.52 -13.91
N ARG A 53 -17.53 -11.93 -14.59
CA ARG A 53 -16.14 -12.30 -14.39
C ARG A 53 -15.95 -12.24 -12.88
N SER A 54 -15.65 -13.39 -12.27
CA SER A 54 -15.54 -13.45 -10.82
C SER A 54 -14.55 -12.36 -10.41
N ALA A 55 -15.02 -11.44 -9.57
CA ALA A 55 -14.17 -10.40 -8.98
C ALA A 55 -13.07 -11.04 -8.12
N CYS A 56 -13.21 -12.32 -7.80
CA CYS A 56 -12.23 -13.10 -7.06
C CYS A 56 -11.22 -13.76 -8.01
N LYS A 57 -9.93 -13.58 -7.68
CA LYS A 57 -8.77 -14.16 -8.34
C LYS A 57 -7.88 -14.83 -7.29
N PRO A 58 -7.13 -15.88 -7.65
CA PRO A 58 -6.18 -16.50 -6.74
C PRO A 58 -5.09 -15.50 -6.32
N VAL A 59 -4.68 -15.54 -5.05
CA VAL A 59 -3.49 -14.83 -4.57
C VAL A 59 -2.26 -15.50 -5.20
N PRO A 60 -1.41 -14.76 -5.96
CA PRO A 60 -0.25 -15.36 -6.60
C PRO A 60 0.70 -15.96 -5.56
N ASN A 61 1.19 -17.18 -5.81
CA ASN A 61 2.20 -17.82 -4.94
C ASN A 61 3.54 -17.06 -4.88
N THR A 62 3.79 -16.21 -5.86
CA THR A 62 4.94 -15.32 -5.94
C THR A 62 4.72 -13.96 -5.26
N MET A 63 3.52 -13.71 -4.69
CA MET A 63 3.23 -12.50 -3.93
C MET A 63 3.71 -12.64 -2.48
N SER A 64 4.99 -12.33 -2.25
CA SER A 64 5.67 -12.49 -0.94
C SER A 64 4.97 -11.79 0.23
N LEU A 65 4.21 -10.72 -0.05
CA LEU A 65 3.45 -9.99 0.95
C LEU A 65 2.30 -10.84 1.54
N CYS A 66 1.47 -11.42 0.67
CA CYS A 66 0.13 -11.94 1.03
C CYS A 66 -0.11 -13.41 0.72
N PHE A 67 0.83 -14.10 0.08
CA PHE A 67 0.71 -15.54 -0.08
C PHE A 67 0.78 -16.26 1.28
N GLY A 68 -0.14 -17.20 1.52
CA GLY A 68 -0.14 -18.04 2.71
C GLY A 68 -0.67 -17.40 4.00
N ILE A 69 -1.36 -16.26 3.93
CA ILE A 69 -1.83 -15.51 5.12
C ILE A 69 -3.18 -15.98 5.69
N GLY A 70 -3.71 -17.11 5.22
CA GLY A 70 -4.96 -17.70 5.73
C GLY A 70 -6.14 -17.73 4.75
N TYR A 71 -5.97 -17.22 3.52
CA TYR A 71 -6.92 -17.38 2.42
C TYR A 71 -6.18 -17.53 1.08
N GLY A 72 -6.85 -18.16 0.10
CA GLY A 72 -6.28 -18.44 -1.23
C GLY A 72 -6.74 -17.49 -2.33
N GLU A 73 -7.84 -16.75 -2.12
CA GLU A 73 -8.44 -15.88 -3.13
C GLU A 73 -8.60 -14.44 -2.65
N MET A 74 -8.29 -13.50 -3.53
CA MET A 74 -8.42 -12.07 -3.32
C MET A 74 -9.44 -11.45 -4.27
N ARG A 75 -10.04 -10.33 -3.87
CA ARG A 75 -10.94 -9.54 -4.71
C ARG A 75 -10.19 -8.48 -5.50
N LEU A 76 -10.60 -8.29 -6.76
CA LEU A 76 -10.20 -7.20 -7.65
C LEU A 76 -11.44 -6.45 -8.20
N PRO A 77 -11.34 -5.13 -8.46
CA PRO A 77 -10.20 -4.28 -8.10
C PRO A 77 -10.00 -4.21 -6.58
N ASN A 78 -8.74 -4.07 -6.16
CA ASN A 78 -8.42 -3.91 -4.73
C ASN A 78 -8.64 -2.46 -4.26
N LEU A 79 -8.41 -2.17 -2.98
CA LEU A 79 -8.67 -0.83 -2.42
C LEU A 79 -7.73 0.26 -2.96
N LEU A 80 -6.68 -0.14 -3.67
CA LEU A 80 -5.70 0.76 -4.28
C LEU A 80 -5.95 0.97 -5.77
N GLY A 81 -7.01 0.38 -6.32
CA GLY A 81 -7.40 0.53 -7.72
C GLY A 81 -6.65 -0.39 -8.68
N HIS A 82 -5.89 -1.37 -8.20
CA HIS A 82 -5.27 -2.35 -9.10
C HIS A 82 -6.34 -3.31 -9.64
N ASP A 83 -6.38 -3.49 -10.95
CA ASP A 83 -7.36 -4.35 -11.64
C ASP A 83 -6.85 -5.78 -11.86
N SER A 84 -5.55 -6.02 -11.63
CA SER A 84 -4.93 -7.32 -11.79
C SER A 84 -4.12 -7.77 -10.58
N ALA A 85 -4.10 -9.08 -10.32
CA ALA A 85 -3.31 -9.66 -9.24
C ALA A 85 -1.80 -9.47 -9.46
N ARG A 86 -1.37 -9.47 -10.73
CA ARG A 86 0.03 -9.22 -11.12
C ARG A 86 0.47 -7.80 -10.77
N GLU A 87 -0.35 -6.81 -11.07
CA GLU A 87 -0.08 -5.42 -10.73
C GLU A 87 -0.03 -5.23 -9.21
N ALA A 88 -1.04 -5.75 -8.50
CA ALA A 88 -1.07 -5.73 -7.03
C ALA A 88 0.19 -6.37 -6.42
N GLN A 89 0.62 -7.51 -6.96
CA GLN A 89 1.85 -8.18 -6.56
C GLN A 89 3.08 -7.29 -6.78
N GLN A 90 3.25 -6.72 -7.98
CA GLN A 90 4.41 -5.89 -8.32
C GLN A 90 4.51 -4.66 -7.41
N GLN A 91 3.39 -3.97 -7.19
CA GLN A 91 3.36 -2.77 -6.33
C GLN A 91 3.51 -3.13 -4.85
N SER A 92 2.98 -4.27 -4.40
CA SER A 92 3.12 -4.71 -3.02
C SER A 92 4.56 -5.01 -2.60
N ALA A 93 5.43 -5.38 -3.56
CA ALA A 93 6.82 -5.74 -3.28
C ALA A 93 7.62 -4.57 -2.67
N ALA A 94 7.27 -3.33 -3.00
CA ALA A 94 7.91 -2.12 -2.45
C ALA A 94 7.73 -1.99 -0.93
N TRP A 95 6.75 -2.68 -0.34
CA TRP A 95 6.45 -2.64 1.09
C TRP A 95 7.21 -3.71 1.92
N MET A 96 7.88 -4.65 1.26
CA MET A 96 8.65 -5.71 1.94
C MET A 96 9.74 -5.19 2.89
N PRO A 97 10.48 -4.10 2.58
CA PRO A 97 11.46 -3.54 3.52
C PRO A 97 10.83 -3.08 4.84
N LEU A 98 9.62 -2.50 4.81
CA LEU A 98 8.90 -2.07 6.02
C LEU A 98 8.49 -3.27 6.87
N LEU A 99 8.01 -4.34 6.24
CA LEU A 99 7.73 -5.61 6.93
C LEU A 99 8.96 -6.21 7.61
N GLY A 100 10.12 -6.14 6.94
CA GLY A 100 11.38 -6.61 7.51
C GLY A 100 11.86 -5.80 8.71
N LYS A 101 11.26 -4.63 8.99
CA LYS A 101 11.51 -3.86 10.23
C LYS A 101 10.68 -4.34 11.42
N HIS A 102 9.64 -5.14 11.18
CA HIS A 102 8.78 -5.69 12.25
C HIS A 102 8.26 -4.63 13.24
N CYS A 103 7.90 -3.44 12.75
CA CYS A 103 7.41 -2.34 13.58
C CYS A 103 6.08 -2.65 14.29
N HIS A 104 5.22 -3.48 13.71
CA HIS A 104 3.95 -3.91 14.32
C HIS A 104 3.60 -5.34 13.84
N PRO A 105 3.03 -6.22 14.69
CA PRO A 105 2.66 -7.58 14.30
C PRO A 105 1.62 -7.61 13.16
N ASP A 106 0.63 -6.73 13.22
CA ASP A 106 -0.42 -6.63 12.20
C ASP A 106 0.00 -5.88 10.91
N THR A 107 1.25 -5.46 10.73
CA THR A 107 1.67 -4.73 9.51
C THR A 107 1.36 -5.53 8.24
N ARG A 108 1.63 -6.84 8.25
CA ARG A 108 1.31 -7.73 7.13
C ARG A 108 -0.19 -7.79 6.86
N ARG A 109 -0.98 -7.96 7.93
CA ARG A 109 -2.44 -8.05 7.88
C ARG A 109 -3.05 -6.79 7.30
N PHE A 110 -2.61 -5.62 7.77
CA PHE A 110 -3.03 -4.32 7.27
C PHE A 110 -2.71 -4.15 5.77
N LEU A 111 -1.46 -4.37 5.36
CA LEU A 111 -1.07 -4.21 3.95
C LEU A 111 -1.83 -5.19 3.04
N CYS A 112 -2.03 -6.43 3.47
CA CYS A 112 -2.79 -7.41 2.67
C CYS A 112 -4.28 -7.10 2.59
N SER A 113 -4.87 -6.48 3.61
CA SER A 113 -6.25 -6.00 3.52
C SER A 113 -6.44 -4.98 2.39
N LEU A 114 -5.38 -4.25 2.00
CA LEU A 114 -5.40 -3.25 0.93
C LEU A 114 -5.00 -3.83 -0.43
N PHE A 115 -3.89 -4.57 -0.49
CA PHE A 115 -3.35 -5.11 -1.74
C PHE A 115 -4.05 -6.38 -2.21
N ALA A 116 -4.49 -7.23 -1.29
CA ALA A 116 -5.07 -8.54 -1.59
C ALA A 116 -6.32 -8.81 -0.74
N PRO A 117 -7.33 -7.92 -0.71
CA PRO A 117 -8.50 -8.08 0.17
C PRO A 117 -9.16 -9.45 0.00
N VAL A 118 -9.56 -10.08 1.10
CA VAL A 118 -10.19 -11.40 1.09
C VAL A 118 -11.44 -11.41 0.21
N CYS A 119 -11.59 -12.45 -0.61
CA CYS A 119 -12.82 -12.71 -1.34
C CYS A 119 -13.83 -13.42 -0.42
N LEU A 120 -14.96 -12.77 -0.11
CA LEU A 120 -16.07 -13.35 0.65
C LEU A 120 -17.30 -13.55 -0.24
N PRO A 121 -17.97 -14.72 -0.20
CA PRO A 121 -19.24 -14.93 -0.89
C PRO A 121 -20.30 -13.92 -0.41
N GLY A 122 -21.07 -13.35 -1.34
CA GLY A 122 -22.14 -12.40 -1.02
C GLY A 122 -21.68 -10.96 -0.74
N VAL A 123 -20.37 -10.69 -0.66
CA VAL A 123 -19.84 -9.33 -0.49
C VAL A 123 -19.36 -8.78 -1.84
N THR A 124 -20.00 -7.71 -2.31
CA THR A 124 -19.74 -7.10 -3.63
C THR A 124 -18.60 -6.06 -3.61
N ALA A 125 -18.26 -5.53 -2.44
CA ALA A 125 -17.19 -4.55 -2.26
C ALA A 125 -15.97 -5.18 -1.54
N PRO A 126 -14.74 -4.69 -1.77
CA PRO A 126 -13.59 -5.10 -0.97
C PRO A 126 -13.78 -4.77 0.52
N VAL A 127 -13.50 -5.74 1.40
CA VAL A 127 -13.52 -5.51 2.85
C VAL A 127 -12.31 -4.65 3.23
N ARG A 128 -12.54 -3.50 3.88
CA ARG A 128 -11.49 -2.56 4.28
C ARG A 128 -10.87 -2.94 5.63
N PRO A 129 -9.65 -2.50 5.96
CA PRO A 129 -9.17 -2.55 7.34
C PRO A 129 -10.04 -1.68 8.25
N CYS A 130 -10.20 -2.07 9.51
CA CYS A 130 -10.81 -1.19 10.52
C CYS A 130 -9.87 -0.01 10.81
N ARG A 131 -10.43 1.15 11.19
CA ARG A 131 -9.64 2.35 11.54
C ARG A 131 -8.62 2.08 12.63
N GLY A 132 -9.03 1.40 13.70
CA GLY A 132 -8.12 1.07 14.82
C GLY A 132 -6.93 0.19 14.41
N LEU A 133 -7.11 -0.72 13.44
CA LEU A 133 -6.00 -1.50 12.87
C LEU A 133 -5.02 -0.58 12.11
N CYS A 134 -5.55 0.32 11.28
CA CYS A 134 -4.72 1.28 10.55
C CYS A 134 -3.92 2.19 11.50
N GLU A 135 -4.57 2.75 12.51
CA GLU A 135 -3.94 3.68 13.45
C GLU A 135 -2.85 2.97 14.25
N ALA A 136 -3.09 1.76 14.76
CA ALA A 136 -2.09 0.98 15.47
C ALA A 136 -0.84 0.71 14.60
N VAL A 137 -1.03 0.29 13.35
CA VAL A 137 0.09 0.05 12.43
C VAL A 137 0.79 1.36 12.04
N ARG A 138 0.03 2.43 11.76
CA ARG A 138 0.59 3.76 11.45
C ARG A 138 1.46 4.25 12.59
N ASP A 139 0.96 4.26 13.81
CA ASP A 139 1.65 4.86 14.95
C ASP A 139 2.95 4.12 15.28
N ALA A 140 2.98 2.80 15.09
CA ALA A 140 4.17 1.99 15.27
C ALA A 140 5.18 2.09 14.10
N CYS A 141 4.70 2.18 12.86
CA CYS A 141 5.57 2.12 11.67
C CYS A 141 5.95 3.49 11.09
N LEU A 142 5.21 4.56 11.38
CA LEU A 142 5.49 5.92 10.90
C LEU A 142 6.85 6.45 11.39
N PRO A 143 7.27 6.28 12.66
CA PRO A 143 8.61 6.70 13.09
C PRO A 143 9.71 6.01 12.28
N VAL A 144 9.52 4.71 11.99
CA VAL A 144 10.45 3.92 11.17
C VAL A 144 10.50 4.45 9.75
N MET A 145 9.36 4.72 9.11
CA MET A 145 9.32 5.29 7.76
C MET A 145 9.96 6.69 7.70
N SER A 146 9.67 7.52 8.70
CA SER A 146 10.17 8.89 8.80
C SER A 146 11.70 8.93 8.93
N ALA A 147 12.30 7.97 9.65
CA ALA A 147 13.75 7.84 9.75
C ALA A 147 14.45 7.57 8.41
N PHE A 148 13.72 7.03 7.42
CA PHE A 148 14.19 6.87 6.04
C PHE A 148 13.70 7.97 5.10
N GLY A 149 13.08 9.03 5.62
CA GLY A 149 12.60 10.18 4.83
C GLY A 149 11.26 9.94 4.12
N PHE A 150 10.50 8.92 4.51
CA PHE A 150 9.20 8.61 3.91
C PHE A 150 8.05 8.97 4.86
N PRO A 151 7.10 9.83 4.46
CA PRO A 151 5.90 10.09 5.26
C PRO A 151 4.90 8.93 5.16
N TRP A 152 3.90 8.91 6.05
CA TRP A 152 2.76 8.01 5.90
C TRP A 152 1.98 8.36 4.62
N PRO A 153 1.76 7.43 3.67
CA PRO A 153 1.09 7.76 2.42
C PRO A 153 -0.41 8.06 2.59
N GLU A 154 -0.91 8.98 1.78
CA GLU A 154 -2.33 9.35 1.77
C GLU A 154 -3.26 8.20 1.36
N MET A 155 -2.77 7.27 0.52
CA MET A 155 -3.48 6.03 0.18
C MET A 155 -3.79 5.16 1.41
N PHE A 156 -3.06 5.35 2.52
CA PHE A 156 -3.25 4.65 3.79
C PHE A 156 -3.84 5.56 4.89
N ASN A 157 -4.43 6.70 4.54
CA ASN A 157 -5.02 7.60 5.53
C ASN A 157 -6.14 6.90 6.31
N CYS A 158 -5.92 6.72 7.63
CA CYS A 158 -6.81 5.95 8.50
C CYS A 158 -8.22 6.54 8.63
N SER A 159 -8.38 7.85 8.37
CA SER A 159 -9.69 8.52 8.40
C SER A 159 -10.66 7.99 7.34
N ARG A 160 -10.13 7.34 6.28
CA ARG A 160 -10.91 6.73 5.19
C ARG A 160 -11.50 5.36 5.54
N PHE A 161 -11.09 4.80 6.68
CA PHE A 161 -11.49 3.46 7.12
C PHE A 161 -12.60 3.53 8.18
N PRO A 162 -13.49 2.51 8.20
CA PRO A 162 -14.61 2.46 9.14
C PRO A 162 -14.12 2.26 10.57
N ASP A 163 -14.77 2.94 11.51
CA ASP A 163 -14.53 2.85 12.96
C ASP A 163 -15.61 2.04 13.71
N GLY A 164 -16.60 1.49 13.00
CA GLY A 164 -17.77 0.88 13.63
C GLY A 164 -18.60 0.00 12.70
N SER A 165 -19.90 0.29 12.60
CA SER A 165 -21.01 -0.55 12.08
C SER A 165 -20.84 -1.26 10.73
N GLU A 166 -19.78 -1.01 9.98
CA GLU A 166 -19.45 -1.69 8.73
C GLU A 166 -18.52 -2.89 8.96
N LEU A 167 -18.67 -3.94 8.15
CA LEU A 167 -17.73 -5.07 8.17
C LEU A 167 -16.32 -4.59 7.79
N CYS A 168 -15.34 -4.82 8.66
CA CYS A 168 -13.94 -4.47 8.42
C CYS A 168 -12.98 -5.52 9.02
N VAL A 169 -11.72 -5.52 8.56
CA VAL A 169 -10.68 -6.41 9.07
C VAL A 169 -10.14 -5.85 10.40
N PRO A 170 -10.36 -6.51 11.55
CA PRO A 170 -9.81 -6.07 12.82
C PRO A 170 -8.33 -6.44 12.92
N GLY A 171 -7.61 -5.75 13.80
CA GLY A 171 -6.30 -6.20 14.28
C GLY A 171 -6.44 -7.40 15.21
N GLU A 172 -5.33 -8.06 15.50
CA GLU A 172 -5.30 -9.12 16.49
C GLU A 172 -5.59 -8.51 17.88
N ARG A 173 -6.56 -9.09 18.60
CA ARG A 173 -6.87 -8.65 19.96
C ARG A 173 -5.84 -9.27 20.89
N GLU A 174 -4.96 -8.46 21.45
CA GLU A 174 -4.19 -8.82 22.64
C GLU A 174 -5.18 -9.11 23.79
N PRO A 175 -5.18 -10.32 24.39
CA PRO A 175 -6.16 -10.71 25.42
C PRO A 175 -5.99 -9.99 26.77
N ASN A 176 -5.05 -9.05 26.92
CA ASN A 176 -4.85 -8.27 28.14
C ASN A 176 -4.77 -6.77 27.85
N ARG A 177 -5.92 -6.10 27.87
CA ARG A 177 -5.97 -4.64 28.08
C ARG A 177 -5.99 -4.37 29.59
N GLY A 178 -4.85 -4.65 30.21
CA GLY A 178 -4.49 -4.27 31.58
C GLY A 178 -3.01 -3.91 31.55
N GLU A 179 -2.67 -2.79 32.18
CA GLU A 179 -1.35 -2.16 32.19
C GLU A 179 -0.92 -1.49 30.87
N ALA A 180 -0.87 -0.16 30.90
CA ALA A 180 0.02 0.61 30.06
C ALA A 180 1.46 0.20 30.43
N THR A 181 1.99 -0.84 29.80
CA THR A 181 3.43 -1.06 29.79
C THR A 181 4.02 -0.02 28.88
N ASP A 182 4.68 0.94 29.53
CA ASP A 182 5.69 1.86 29.02
C ASP A 182 5.96 1.67 27.54
N ALA A 183 5.50 2.65 26.76
CA ALA A 183 5.95 2.81 25.40
C ALA A 183 7.47 2.90 25.46
N THR A 184 8.16 1.78 25.19
CA THR A 184 9.53 1.85 24.71
C THR A 184 9.42 2.70 23.48
N LYS A 185 9.71 3.98 23.67
CA LYS A 185 9.87 5.03 22.70
C LYS A 185 10.89 4.48 21.73
N GLY A 186 10.40 3.75 20.73
CA GLY A 186 11.17 3.29 19.59
C GLY A 186 11.53 4.52 18.79
N SER A 187 12.44 5.31 19.34
CA SER A 187 13.14 6.35 18.62
C SER A 187 13.86 5.61 17.51
N ALA A 188 13.32 5.69 16.30
CA ALA A 188 13.98 5.20 15.09
C ALA A 188 15.16 6.11 14.69
N VAL A 189 15.52 7.05 15.56
CA VAL A 189 16.81 7.71 15.58
C VAL A 189 17.81 6.64 16.04
N CYS A 190 18.82 6.36 15.23
CA CYS A 190 19.91 5.50 15.68
C CYS A 190 20.46 6.04 17.00
N GLU A 191 20.88 5.17 17.91
CA GLU A 191 21.37 5.57 19.25
C GLU A 191 22.39 6.73 19.19
N ALA A 192 23.16 6.79 18.10
CA ALA A 192 24.13 7.84 17.80
C ALA A 192 23.55 9.25 17.56
N CYS A 193 22.24 9.41 17.40
CA CYS A 193 21.56 10.69 17.17
C CYS A 193 20.56 11.03 18.29
N SER A 194 20.59 10.30 19.41
CA SER A 194 19.80 10.61 20.59
C SER A 194 20.29 11.93 21.24
N PRO A 195 19.40 12.80 21.73
CA PRO A 195 19.77 14.10 22.32
C PRO A 195 20.57 13.97 23.64
N ASP A 196 20.70 12.75 24.17
CA ASP A 196 21.43 12.44 25.40
C ASP A 196 22.82 11.83 25.16
N SER A 197 23.29 11.71 23.92
CA SER A 197 24.58 11.07 23.62
C SER A 197 25.71 12.10 23.47
N GLY A 198 26.55 12.17 24.51
CA GLY A 198 27.99 11.95 24.32
C GLY A 198 28.85 13.10 23.85
N GLY A 199 29.82 13.52 24.68
CA GLY A 199 30.92 14.38 24.26
C GLY A 199 31.79 13.79 23.14
N GLU A 200 32.83 14.51 22.72
CA GLU A 200 33.69 14.21 21.56
C GLU A 200 34.21 12.75 21.49
N GLN A 201 34.41 12.09 22.62
CA GLN A 201 34.86 10.69 22.69
C GLN A 201 33.83 9.69 22.16
N GLU A 202 32.54 9.92 22.36
CA GLU A 202 31.48 9.03 21.89
C GLU A 202 31.30 9.17 20.37
N ILE A 203 31.43 10.40 19.86
CA ILE A 203 31.43 10.71 18.42
C ILE A 203 32.63 10.04 17.74
N GLN A 204 33.84 10.15 18.31
CA GLN A 204 35.02 9.47 17.79
C GLN A 204 34.86 7.95 17.81
N GLN A 205 34.29 7.40 18.87
CA GLN A 205 34.11 5.95 18.99
C GLN A 205 33.05 5.44 18.00
N ASN A 206 32.00 6.20 17.72
CA ASN A 206 31.02 5.88 16.69
C ASN A 206 31.62 5.99 15.28
N PHE A 207 32.47 6.99 15.03
CA PHE A 207 33.20 7.14 13.77
C PHE A 207 34.15 5.97 13.51
N CYS A 208 34.97 5.60 14.50
CA CYS A 208 35.91 4.47 14.40
C CYS A 208 35.21 3.11 14.26
N LYS A 209 33.94 3.00 14.65
CA LYS A 209 33.12 1.78 14.48
C LYS A 209 32.38 1.74 13.14
N SER A 210 32.31 2.85 12.40
CA SER A 210 31.63 2.91 11.11
C SER A 210 32.47 2.30 9.99
N GLN A 211 31.81 1.59 9.07
CA GLN A 211 32.42 1.02 7.87
C GLN A 211 32.70 2.06 6.77
N PHE A 212 32.09 3.25 6.89
CA PHE A 212 32.22 4.35 5.95
C PHE A 212 32.56 5.63 6.73
N GLY A 213 33.66 6.28 6.34
CA GLY A 213 34.09 7.56 6.89
C GLY A 213 34.30 8.56 5.76
N GLU A 214 33.32 9.42 5.53
CA GLU A 214 33.42 10.57 4.63
C GLU A 214 33.16 11.84 5.44
N THR A 215 33.97 12.87 5.22
CA THR A 215 33.80 14.18 5.85
C THR A 215 32.65 14.92 5.16
N VAL A 216 31.57 15.16 5.90
CA VAL A 216 30.44 15.97 5.43
C VAL A 216 30.41 17.26 6.21
N ASP A 217 30.69 18.38 5.54
CA ASP A 217 30.58 19.71 6.14
C ASP A 217 29.11 20.13 6.22
N VAL A 218 28.54 20.09 7.43
CA VAL A 218 27.18 20.58 7.69
C VAL A 218 27.26 22.08 7.99
N TYR A 219 26.97 22.91 6.99
CA TYR A 219 26.86 24.34 7.17
C TYR A 219 25.53 24.70 7.86
N CYS A 220 25.60 25.13 9.12
CA CYS A 220 24.46 25.67 9.85
C CYS A 220 24.21 27.12 9.41
N PHE A 221 23.24 27.36 8.52
CA PHE A 221 22.71 28.69 8.31
C PHE A 221 21.80 29.06 9.49
N ILE A 222 22.37 29.76 10.47
CA ILE A 222 21.57 30.47 11.47
C ILE A 222 20.79 31.55 10.74
N LEU A 223 19.53 31.27 10.37
CA LEU A 223 18.55 32.31 10.11
C LEU A 223 18.33 33.04 11.44
N SER A 224 19.10 34.10 11.65
CA SER A 224 18.74 35.13 12.62
C SER A 224 17.37 35.65 12.19
N ALA A 225 16.32 35.19 12.88
CA ALA A 225 15.04 35.86 12.86
C ALA A 225 15.28 37.28 13.34
N MET A 226 15.36 38.22 12.39
CA MET A 226 15.34 39.64 12.72
C MET A 226 14.01 39.92 13.40
N SER A 227 14.10 40.18 14.70
CA SER A 227 13.21 41.07 15.43
C SER A 227 12.92 42.30 14.55
N SER A 228 11.74 42.31 13.93
CA SER A 228 11.15 43.53 13.39
C SER A 228 10.16 44.02 14.43
N ASN A 229 10.69 44.79 15.37
CA ASN A 229 9.93 45.65 16.26
C ASN A 229 10.23 47.08 15.80
N ASN A 230 9.33 47.65 15.00
CA ASN A 230 9.17 49.09 14.86
C ASN A 230 7.74 49.38 14.40
#